data_AF-A0A7X8WE59-F1
#
_entry.id   AF-A0A7X8WE59-F1
#
_cell.length_a   1.000
_cell.length_b   1.000
_cell.length_c   1.000
_cell.angle_alpha   90.00
_cell.angle_beta   90.00
_cell.angle_gamma   90.00
#
_symmetry.space_group_name_H-M   'P 1'
#
loop_
_entity.id
_entity.type
_entity.pdbx_description
1 polymer ?
#
loop_
_entity_poly.entity_id
_entity_poly.type
_entity_poly.pdbx_seq_one_letter_code
_entity_poly.pdbx_strand_id
1 'polypeptide(L)'
;MVYARIEDRKGLTMEATKTAFMEGLAKLGRRERVLLIPPDITRIHGLGGMLAVWATEFYGGAVKQILPALGTHVPMTPKEIEVMYPGVDPALFTIHDWRNDIVTIGTVPKEFIEEVSEGKLSYEWKAQVNKALVHGGFDLILSLGQVVPHEVIGMANHNKNVFVGTGGADGI
;
A
#
# COMPACT_ATOMS: atom_id res chain seq x y z
N MET A 1 -14.99 2.55 -27.71
CA MET A 1 -14.53 3.83 -27.10
C MET A 1 -15.58 4.23 -26.07
N VAL A 2 -15.27 4.12 -24.78
CA VAL A 2 -16.18 4.54 -23.71
C VAL A 2 -16.01 6.04 -23.53
N TYR A 3 -17.04 6.81 -23.84
CA TYR A 3 -17.06 8.24 -23.61
C TYR A 3 -17.70 8.49 -22.24
N ALA A 4 -16.87 8.62 -21.21
CA ALA A 4 -17.33 9.01 -19.88
C ALA A 4 -17.29 10.53 -19.77
N ARG A 5 -18.42 11.14 -19.39
CA ARG A 5 -18.52 12.58 -19.10
C ARG A 5 -18.57 12.75 -17.59
N ILE A 6 -17.69 13.59 -17.06
CA ILE A 6 -17.72 13.97 -15.64
C ILE A 6 -19.02 14.74 -15.40
N GLU A 7 -19.91 14.17 -14.59
CA GLU A 7 -21.19 14.80 -14.20
C GLU A 7 -20.98 15.91 -13.15
N ASP A 8 -19.97 15.77 -12.28
CA ASP A 8 -19.63 16.75 -11.25
C ASP A 8 -18.12 16.95 -11.11
N ARG A 9 -17.67 18.21 -11.15
CA ARG A 9 -16.27 18.62 -10.95
C ARG A 9 -15.94 18.97 -9.49
N LYS A 10 -16.93 19.01 -8.60
CA LYS A 10 -16.76 19.37 -7.19
C LYS A 10 -16.10 18.25 -6.36
N GLY A 11 -16.00 17.05 -6.92
CA GLY A 11 -15.41 15.88 -6.23
C GLY A 11 -16.28 15.38 -5.08
N LEU A 12 -15.75 14.43 -4.32
CA LEU A 12 -16.40 13.94 -3.10
C LEU A 12 -16.03 14.82 -1.91
N THR A 13 -17.00 15.15 -1.05
CA THR A 13 -16.69 15.77 0.25
C THR A 13 -15.96 14.75 1.15
N MET A 14 -15.23 15.24 2.16
CA MET A 14 -14.56 14.37 3.13
C MET A 14 -15.56 13.45 3.84
N GLU A 15 -16.73 13.98 4.20
CA GLU A 15 -17.82 13.23 4.85
C GLU A 15 -18.38 12.14 3.93
N ALA A 16 -18.68 12.46 2.67
CA ALA A 16 -19.15 11.47 1.70
C ALA A 16 -18.10 10.39 1.45
N THR A 17 -16.81 10.77 1.38
CA THR A 17 -15.69 9.84 1.22
C THR A 17 -15.57 8.90 2.43
N LYS A 18 -15.64 9.44 3.65
CA LYS A 18 -15.61 8.64 4.88
C LYS A 18 -16.78 7.66 4.92
N THR A 19 -18.01 8.12 4.65
CA THR A 19 -19.21 7.27 4.63
C THR A 19 -19.07 6.12 3.63
N ALA A 20 -18.72 6.42 2.37
CA ALA A 20 -18.55 5.39 1.34
C ALA A 20 -17.42 4.40 1.69
N PHE A 21 -16.32 4.88 2.29
CA PHE A 21 -15.23 4.03 2.73
C PHE A 21 -15.67 3.08 3.86
N MET A 22 -16.34 3.59 4.90
CA MET A 22 -16.87 2.78 6.00
C MET A 22 -17.89 1.74 5.53
N GLU A 23 -18.77 2.09 4.59
CA GLU A 23 -19.70 1.14 3.97
C GLU A 23 -18.96 0.03 3.21
N GLY A 24 -17.87 0.38 2.51
CA GLY A 24 -16.99 -0.58 1.85
C GLY A 24 -16.37 -1.55 2.84
N LEU A 25 -15.81 -1.05 3.95
CA LEU A 25 -15.24 -1.88 5.01
C LEU A 25 -16.27 -2.80 5.66
N ALA A 26 -17.50 -2.32 5.89
CA ALA A 26 -18.59 -3.12 6.44
C ALA A 26 -18.95 -4.31 5.54
N LYS A 27 -18.92 -4.14 4.22
CA LYS A 27 -19.16 -5.22 3.24
C LYS A 27 -18.06 -6.29 3.23
N LEU A 28 -16.84 -5.97 3.68
CA LEU A 28 -15.77 -6.96 3.85
C LEU A 28 -16.01 -7.89 5.05
N GLY A 29 -17.00 -7.60 5.89
CA GLY A 29 -17.34 -8.37 7.08
C GLY A 29 -16.35 -8.18 8.24
N ARG A 30 -16.59 -8.93 9.32
CA ARG A 30 -15.75 -8.89 10.53
C ARG A 30 -14.35 -9.42 10.22
N ARG A 31 -13.34 -8.73 10.75
CA ARG A 31 -11.92 -9.11 10.72
C ARG A 31 -11.34 -9.05 12.12
N GLU A 32 -10.38 -9.92 12.39
CA GLU A 32 -9.77 -10.06 13.71
C GLU A 32 -8.30 -9.66 13.69
N ARG A 33 -7.66 -9.69 12.51
CA ARG A 33 -6.24 -9.41 12.36
C ARG A 33 -5.96 -8.70 11.04
N VAL A 34 -6.00 -7.37 11.08
CA VAL A 34 -5.86 -6.49 9.93
C VAL A 34 -4.45 -5.90 9.86
N LEU A 35 -3.85 -5.95 8.66
CA LEU A 35 -2.67 -5.19 8.27
C LEU A 35 -3.08 -4.04 7.35
N LEU A 36 -2.65 -2.82 7.66
CA LEU A 36 -2.80 -1.68 6.77
C LEU A 36 -1.50 -1.42 6.02
N ILE A 37 -1.58 -1.19 4.70
CA ILE A 37 -0.45 -0.76 3.86
C ILE A 37 -0.78 0.62 3.26
N PRO A 38 -0.61 1.72 4.02
CA PRO A 38 -0.77 3.07 3.52
C PRO A 38 0.49 3.60 2.82
N PRO A 39 0.42 4.72 2.09
CA PRO A 39 1.62 5.35 1.54
C PRO A 39 2.36 6.13 2.64
N ASP A 40 3.63 6.43 2.40
CA ASP A 40 4.44 7.29 3.27
C ASP A 40 4.08 8.79 3.16
N ILE A 41 4.80 9.64 3.89
CA ILE A 41 4.55 11.09 3.93
C ILE A 41 4.75 11.78 2.57
N THR A 42 5.50 11.20 1.62
CA THR A 42 5.67 11.78 0.29
C THR A 42 4.35 11.86 -0.49
N ARG A 43 3.32 11.15 -0.01
CA ARG A 43 1.96 11.14 -0.57
C ARG A 43 0.92 11.77 0.36
N ILE A 44 1.32 12.69 1.24
CA ILE A 44 0.43 13.35 2.21
C ILE A 44 -0.86 13.93 1.59
N HIS A 45 -0.78 14.47 0.37
CA HIS A 45 -1.94 15.05 -0.32
C HIS A 45 -2.89 14.01 -0.93
N GLY A 46 -2.57 12.72 -0.85
CA GLY A 46 -3.33 11.64 -1.50
C GLY A 46 -4.36 10.93 -0.64
N LEU A 47 -4.71 11.50 0.52
CA LEU A 47 -5.69 10.97 1.48
C LEU A 47 -5.44 9.56 2.03
N GLY A 48 -4.41 8.84 1.58
CA GLY A 48 -4.07 7.50 2.06
C GLY A 48 -3.85 7.45 3.57
N GLY A 49 -3.29 8.52 4.15
CA GLY A 49 -3.18 8.68 5.60
C GLY A 49 -4.54 8.73 6.30
N MET A 50 -5.48 9.54 5.80
CA MET A 50 -6.84 9.62 6.31
C MET A 50 -7.62 8.32 6.16
N LEU A 51 -7.44 7.60 5.04
CA LEU A 51 -8.05 6.28 4.86
C LEU A 51 -7.54 5.29 5.94
N ALA A 52 -6.26 5.36 6.29
CA ALA A 52 -5.69 4.51 7.34
C ALA A 52 -6.21 4.88 8.74
N VAL A 53 -6.39 6.18 9.02
CA VAL A 53 -7.05 6.67 10.24
C VAL A 53 -8.45 6.08 10.35
N TRP A 54 -9.27 6.19 9.30
CA TRP A 54 -10.63 5.66 9.29
C TRP A 54 -10.69 4.14 9.36
N ALA A 55 -9.75 3.43 8.72
CA ALA A 55 -9.66 1.98 8.84
C ALA A 55 -9.31 1.56 10.27
N THR A 56 -8.45 2.33 10.94
CA THR A 56 -8.11 2.12 12.35
C THR A 56 -9.30 2.40 13.26
N GLU A 57 -10.07 3.46 13.00
CA GLU A 57 -11.33 3.75 13.71
C GLU A 57 -12.34 2.61 13.55
N PHE A 58 -12.49 2.08 12.33
CA PHE A 58 -13.47 1.05 12.00
C PHE A 58 -13.12 -0.31 12.60
N TYR A 59 -11.89 -0.78 12.38
CA TYR A 59 -11.45 -2.10 12.83
C TYR A 59 -10.96 -2.10 14.30
N GLY A 60 -10.66 -0.92 14.85
CA GLY A 60 -10.21 -0.77 16.24
C GLY A 60 -9.05 -1.69 16.58
N GLY A 61 -9.20 -2.43 17.68
CA GLY A 61 -8.19 -3.38 18.14
C GLY A 61 -7.92 -4.57 17.20
N ALA A 62 -8.67 -4.75 16.11
CA ALA A 62 -8.35 -5.75 15.08
C ALA A 62 -7.20 -5.31 14.17
N VAL A 63 -6.89 -3.99 14.08
CA VAL A 63 -5.66 -3.53 13.43
C VAL A 63 -4.48 -3.94 14.29
N LYS A 64 -3.62 -4.81 13.77
CA LYS A 64 -2.43 -5.30 14.51
C LYS A 64 -1.14 -4.70 14.00
N GLN A 65 -1.14 -4.16 12.78
CA GLN A 65 0.06 -3.60 12.18
C GLN A 65 -0.31 -2.58 11.09
N ILE A 66 0.49 -1.53 11.00
CA ILE A 66 0.51 -0.58 9.90
C ILE A 66 1.93 -0.60 9.33
N LEU A 67 2.03 -0.87 8.04
CA LEU A 67 3.28 -0.97 7.30
C LEU A 67 3.26 0.07 6.18
N PRO A 68 3.76 1.30 6.42
CA PRO A 68 3.88 2.29 5.36
C PRO A 68 4.69 1.73 4.18
N ALA A 69 4.15 1.91 2.97
CA ALA A 69 4.72 1.45 1.71
C ALA A 69 5.91 2.33 1.29
N LEU A 70 7.03 2.22 2.02
CA LEU A 70 8.24 3.04 1.86
C LEU A 70 9.01 2.76 0.56
N GLY A 71 9.04 1.50 0.12
CA GLY A 71 10.05 1.05 -0.85
C GLY A 71 11.46 1.31 -0.31
N THR A 72 12.26 2.06 -1.06
CA THR A 72 13.65 2.40 -0.69
C THR A 72 13.77 3.68 0.13
N HIS A 73 12.66 4.36 0.44
CA HIS A 73 12.67 5.63 1.17
C HIS A 73 13.11 5.47 2.62
N VAL A 74 13.54 6.60 3.22
CA VAL A 74 13.86 6.65 4.65
C VAL A 74 12.61 6.45 5.50
N PRO A 75 12.71 5.78 6.66
CA PRO A 75 11.57 5.64 7.57
C PRO A 75 11.03 7.00 8.02
N MET A 76 9.70 7.08 8.12
CA MET A 76 9.04 8.28 8.63
C MET A 76 9.42 8.54 10.09
N THR A 77 9.73 9.78 10.41
CA THR A 77 9.95 10.22 11.79
C THR A 77 8.63 10.18 12.59
N PRO A 78 8.69 10.15 13.94
CA PRO A 78 7.49 10.21 14.76
C PRO A 78 6.59 11.41 14.46
N LYS A 79 7.19 12.57 14.11
CA LYS A 79 6.43 13.77 13.76
C LYS A 79 5.70 13.62 12.43
N GLU A 80 6.36 13.00 11.45
CA GLU A 80 5.75 12.73 10.14
C GLU A 80 4.62 11.70 10.25
N ILE A 81 4.76 10.70 11.12
CA ILE A 81 3.68 9.75 11.45
C ILE A 81 2.49 10.48 12.06
N GLU A 82 2.70 11.36 13.05
CA GLU A 82 1.63 12.15 13.67
C GLU A 82 0.90 13.03 12.65
N VAL A 83 1.64 13.66 11.73
CA VAL A 83 1.08 14.51 10.68
C VAL A 83 0.29 13.70 9.65
N MET A 84 0.82 12.56 9.21
CA MET A 84 0.21 11.73 8.17
C MET A 84 -0.98 10.90 8.69
N TYR A 85 -0.93 10.46 9.95
CA TYR A 85 -1.91 9.56 10.57
C TYR A 85 -2.36 10.09 11.95
N PRO A 86 -3.02 11.25 12.01
CA PRO A 86 -3.36 11.89 13.27
C PRO A 86 -4.24 10.99 14.15
N GLY A 87 -3.84 10.82 15.41
CA GLY A 87 -4.59 10.06 16.41
C GLY A 87 -4.42 8.54 16.35
N VAL A 88 -3.63 8.01 15.41
CA VAL A 88 -3.30 6.57 15.35
C VAL A 88 -2.15 6.28 16.31
N ASP A 89 -2.27 5.19 17.07
CA ASP A 89 -1.22 4.75 18.00
C ASP A 89 0.10 4.47 17.25
N PRO A 90 1.20 5.21 17.55
CA PRO A 90 2.51 4.99 16.94
C PRO A 90 3.04 3.56 17.11
N ALA A 91 2.61 2.83 18.15
CA ALA A 91 3.03 1.45 18.40
C ALA A 91 2.54 0.45 17.34
N LEU A 92 1.54 0.81 16.53
CA LEU A 92 1.07 -0.01 15.41
C LEU A 92 2.01 0.06 14.19
N PHE A 93 2.88 1.06 14.11
CA PHE A 93 3.72 1.30 12.94
C PHE A 93 4.97 0.44 12.96
N THR A 94 5.26 -0.16 11.82
CA THR A 94 6.46 -0.96 11.60
C THR A 94 7.23 -0.42 10.41
N ILE A 95 8.55 -0.43 10.51
CA ILE A 95 9.43 0.04 9.44
C ILE A 95 9.66 -1.12 8.47
N HIS A 96 9.45 -0.86 7.19
CA HIS A 96 9.76 -1.82 6.15
C HIS A 96 11.28 -1.91 5.91
N ASP A 97 11.90 -3.01 6.33
CA ASP A 97 13.29 -3.34 5.98
C ASP A 97 13.34 -4.18 4.70
N TRP A 98 13.44 -3.48 3.56
CA TRP A 98 13.50 -4.07 2.22
C TRP A 98 14.75 -4.93 1.95
N ARG A 99 15.75 -4.92 2.85
CA ARG A 99 16.97 -5.72 2.71
C ARG A 99 16.89 -7.02 3.48
N ASN A 100 16.38 -6.99 4.72
CA ASN A 100 16.48 -8.14 5.63
C ASN A 100 15.11 -8.74 6.02
N ASP A 101 14.03 -7.97 5.92
CA ASP A 101 12.69 -8.39 6.36
C ASP A 101 11.76 -8.73 5.20
N ILE A 102 12.27 -9.56 4.28
CA ILE A 102 11.58 -9.93 3.05
C ILE A 102 11.53 -11.45 2.84
N VAL A 103 10.57 -11.89 2.05
CA VAL A 103 10.41 -13.27 1.58
C VAL A 103 10.12 -13.28 0.08
N THR A 104 10.73 -14.22 -0.64
CA THR A 104 10.41 -14.47 -2.05
C THR A 104 9.13 -15.31 -2.14
N ILE A 105 8.11 -14.78 -2.80
CA ILE A 105 6.81 -15.44 -3.00
C ILE A 105 6.64 -16.00 -4.41
N GLY A 106 7.61 -15.76 -5.29
CA GLY A 106 7.64 -16.28 -6.64
C GLY A 106 8.87 -15.80 -7.41
N THR A 107 9.05 -16.35 -8.60
CA THR A 107 10.14 -16.00 -9.50
C THR A 107 9.57 -15.80 -10.89
N VAL A 108 9.85 -14.64 -11.48
CA VAL A 108 9.56 -14.39 -12.89
C VAL A 108 10.72 -14.97 -13.70
N PRO A 109 10.42 -15.86 -14.65
CA PRO A 109 11.44 -16.58 -15.39
C PRO A 109 12.26 -15.65 -16.26
N LYS A 110 13.52 -16.01 -16.46
CA LYS A 110 14.48 -15.28 -17.26
C LYS A 110 13.98 -15.00 -18.68
N GLU A 111 13.32 -15.97 -19.31
CA GLU A 111 12.83 -15.88 -20.68
C GLU A 111 11.81 -14.75 -20.84
N PHE A 112 10.93 -14.58 -19.83
CA PHE A 112 9.97 -13.48 -19.82
C PHE A 112 10.68 -12.12 -19.67
N ILE A 113 11.68 -12.04 -18.79
CA ILE A 113 12.47 -10.81 -18.59
C ILE A 113 13.22 -10.42 -19.87
N GLU A 114 13.82 -11.39 -20.57
CA GLU A 114 14.48 -11.17 -21.86
C GLU A 114 13.49 -10.65 -22.90
N GLU A 115 12.30 -11.25 -23.00
CA GLU A 115 11.25 -10.81 -23.94
C GLU A 115 10.82 -9.36 -23.66
N VAL A 116 10.39 -9.05 -22.44
CA VAL A 116 9.84 -7.72 -22.10
C VAL A 116 10.90 -6.62 -22.03
N SER A 117 12.18 -6.99 -21.86
CA SER A 117 13.30 -6.05 -21.91
C SER A 117 13.90 -5.89 -23.30
N GLU A 118 13.37 -6.57 -24.33
CA GLU A 118 13.92 -6.59 -25.69
C GLU A 118 15.38 -7.08 -25.72
N GLY A 119 15.70 -8.10 -24.92
CA GLY A 119 17.03 -8.71 -24.81
C GLY A 119 18.05 -7.91 -24.00
N LYS A 120 17.64 -6.81 -23.33
CA LYS A 120 18.56 -5.96 -22.53
C LYS A 120 18.91 -6.57 -21.18
N LEU A 121 18.04 -7.39 -20.62
CA LEU A 121 18.21 -8.05 -19.32
C LEU A 121 18.05 -9.56 -19.46
N SER A 122 18.87 -10.34 -18.75
CA SER A 122 19.00 -11.79 -18.92
C SER A 122 19.20 -12.49 -17.57
N TYR A 123 18.22 -12.34 -16.66
CA TYR A 123 18.22 -12.94 -15.33
C TYR A 123 16.80 -13.20 -14.82
N GLU A 124 16.67 -14.07 -13.83
CA GLU A 124 15.41 -14.28 -13.11
C GLU A 124 15.12 -13.13 -12.15
N TRP A 125 13.86 -12.71 -12.05
CA TRP A 125 13.44 -11.68 -11.10
C TRP A 125 12.68 -12.30 -9.93
N LYS A 126 13.09 -12.01 -8.70
CA LYS A 126 12.46 -12.55 -7.50
C LYS A 126 11.35 -11.61 -7.02
N ALA A 127 10.11 -12.09 -7.06
CA ALA A 127 8.99 -11.39 -6.47
C ALA A 127 9.11 -11.45 -4.94
N GLN A 128 9.57 -10.36 -4.34
CA GLN A 128 9.81 -10.24 -2.90
C GLN A 128 8.80 -9.29 -2.25
N VAL A 129 8.36 -9.64 -1.05
CA VAL A 129 7.50 -8.80 -0.20
C VAL A 129 7.93 -8.88 1.25
N ASN A 130 7.50 -7.94 2.08
CA ASN A 130 7.74 -7.99 3.52
C ASN A 130 7.12 -9.25 4.15
N LYS A 131 7.85 -9.90 5.07
CA LYS A 131 7.45 -11.17 5.68
C LYS A 131 6.08 -11.09 6.38
N ALA A 132 5.70 -9.92 6.90
CA ALA A 132 4.42 -9.73 7.55
C ALA A 132 3.23 -10.04 6.62
N LEU A 133 3.33 -9.76 5.32
CA LEU A 133 2.24 -10.02 4.37
C LEU A 133 1.95 -11.51 4.19
N VAL A 134 2.96 -12.37 4.41
CA VAL A 134 2.85 -13.82 4.17
C VAL A 134 2.72 -14.60 5.47
N HIS A 135 3.49 -14.21 6.48
CA HIS A 135 3.63 -14.95 7.74
C HIS A 135 2.98 -14.23 8.93
N GLY A 136 2.48 -13.01 8.74
CA GLY A 136 1.88 -12.22 9.82
C GLY A 136 0.50 -12.71 10.28
N GLY A 137 -0.10 -13.69 9.58
CA GLY A 137 -1.38 -14.30 9.95
C GLY A 137 -2.57 -13.36 9.80
N PHE A 138 -2.47 -12.35 8.93
CA PHE A 138 -3.54 -11.39 8.71
C PHE A 138 -4.69 -12.00 7.93
N ASP A 139 -5.92 -11.75 8.38
CA ASP A 139 -7.15 -12.16 7.70
C ASP A 139 -7.68 -11.06 6.75
N LEU A 140 -7.07 -9.88 6.79
CA LEU A 140 -7.22 -8.80 5.83
C LEU A 140 -5.93 -7.99 5.71
N ILE A 141 -5.47 -7.80 4.48
CA ILE A 141 -4.44 -6.82 4.13
C ILE A 141 -5.13 -5.71 3.33
N LEU A 142 -5.16 -4.49 3.88
CA LEU A 142 -5.80 -3.34 3.25
C LEU A 142 -4.73 -2.38 2.72
N SER A 143 -4.50 -2.43 1.40
CA SER A 143 -3.62 -1.48 0.70
C SER A 143 -4.38 -0.20 0.39
N LEU A 144 -3.85 0.94 0.86
CA LEU A 144 -4.51 2.24 0.82
C LEU A 144 -3.65 3.23 0.03
N GLY A 145 -4.31 4.14 -0.70
CA GLY A 145 -3.63 5.20 -1.42
C GLY A 145 -4.45 5.76 -2.57
N GLN A 146 -3.89 6.76 -3.24
CA GLN A 146 -4.46 7.37 -4.44
C GLN A 146 -3.95 6.68 -5.70
N VAL A 147 -4.79 6.59 -6.74
CA VAL A 147 -4.37 6.19 -8.09
C VAL A 147 -4.03 7.45 -8.87
N VAL A 148 -2.78 7.58 -9.30
CA VAL A 148 -2.30 8.74 -10.08
C VAL A 148 -1.37 8.29 -11.20
N PRO A 149 -1.23 9.06 -12.29
CA PRO A 149 -0.22 8.79 -13.31
C PRO A 149 1.17 8.64 -12.71
N HIS A 150 1.93 7.67 -13.23
CA HIS A 150 3.26 7.33 -12.78
C HIS A 150 4.16 7.08 -13.98
N GLU A 151 5.36 7.66 -13.95
CA GLU A 151 6.29 7.72 -15.07
C GLU A 151 6.83 6.35 -15.50
N VAL A 152 7.06 5.44 -14.55
CA VAL A 152 7.54 4.07 -14.83
C VAL A 152 6.42 3.07 -15.12
N ILE A 153 5.38 3.02 -14.28
CA ILE A 153 4.41 1.92 -14.27
C ILE A 153 3.02 2.29 -14.81
N GLY A 154 2.91 3.45 -15.46
CA GLY A 154 1.65 4.00 -15.96
C GLY A 154 0.78 4.61 -14.85
N MET A 155 0.33 3.80 -13.89
CA MET A 155 -0.49 4.24 -12.75
C MET A 155 0.09 3.77 -11.42
N ALA A 156 0.24 4.68 -10.45
CA ALA A 156 0.67 4.37 -9.09
C ALA A 156 -0.39 3.56 -8.31
N ASN A 157 -0.03 3.09 -7.09
CA ASN A 157 -0.87 2.31 -6.16
C ASN A 157 -1.05 0.85 -6.60
N HIS A 158 -2.08 0.16 -6.08
CA HIS A 158 -2.39 -1.23 -6.34
C HIS A 158 -1.18 -2.13 -6.06
N ASN A 159 -0.70 -2.86 -7.08
CA ASN A 159 0.43 -3.79 -6.97
C ASN A 159 1.71 -3.07 -6.57
N LYS A 160 1.86 -1.77 -6.90
CA LYS A 160 3.03 -0.98 -6.52
C LYS A 160 3.21 -0.94 -5.01
N ASN A 161 2.14 -0.79 -4.23
CA ASN A 161 2.25 -0.70 -2.77
C ASN A 161 2.80 -2.00 -2.17
N VAL A 162 2.47 -3.14 -2.77
CA VAL A 162 2.88 -4.46 -2.31
C VAL A 162 4.28 -4.82 -2.80
N PHE A 163 4.49 -4.82 -4.12
CA PHE A 163 5.72 -5.35 -4.73
C PHE A 163 6.87 -4.35 -4.77
N VAL A 164 6.58 -3.05 -4.68
CA VAL A 164 7.61 -2.00 -4.61
C VAL A 164 7.63 -1.38 -3.22
N GLY A 165 6.47 -0.94 -2.73
CA GLY A 165 6.32 -0.24 -1.45
C GLY A 165 6.65 -1.12 -0.24
N THR A 166 6.35 -2.41 -0.31
CA THR A 166 6.75 -3.41 0.69
C THR A 166 7.65 -4.49 0.08
N GLY A 167 8.32 -4.16 -1.03
CA GLY A 167 9.12 -5.08 -1.83
C GLY A 167 10.51 -5.37 -1.28
N GLY A 168 11.26 -6.25 -1.96
CA GLY A 168 12.66 -6.52 -1.61
C GLY A 168 13.67 -5.87 -2.55
N ALA A 169 14.94 -5.99 -2.20
CA ALA A 169 16.06 -5.45 -2.99
C ALA A 169 16.10 -5.92 -4.44
N ASP A 170 15.67 -7.15 -4.73
CA ASP A 170 15.61 -7.67 -6.10
C ASP A 170 14.32 -7.20 -6.82
N GLY A 171 13.34 -6.71 -6.07
CA GLY A 171 11.99 -6.34 -6.51
C GLY A 171 11.76 -4.85 -6.77
N ILE A 172 12.67 -3.97 -6.33
CA ILE A 172 12.58 -2.50 -6.41
C ILE A 172 13.68 -1.95 -7.31
#